data_AF-A0A0D7BD26-F1
#
_entry.id   AF-A0A0D7BD26-F1
#
_cell.length_a   1.000
_cell.length_b   1.000
_cell.length_c   1.000
_cell.angle_alpha   90.00
_cell.angle_beta   90.00
_cell.angle_gamma   90.00
#
_symmetry.space_group_name_H-M   'P 1'
#
loop_
_entity.id
_entity.type
_entity.pdbx_description
1 polymer ?
#
loop_
_entity_poly.entity_id
_entity_poly.type
_entity_poly.pdbx_seq_one_letter_code
_entity_poly.pdbx_strand_id
1 'polypeptide(L)'
;MSTFSESEPRDRDDLASYFDRSAFFIITRAQPLIPTRFESGFARPAIRTAKDLFDEHPLPFIFFCFFAALSIFPVILFILASTFVALSFIFVALMSALFASATIISIFTFLLVTVLMINLGIALFPTITLFWAYAIARFIALTRARGRAGASQWVQETKAFIPGNKKQPSRRTSPARSSSNGSIVVVDERKAGGTVSGDVKTPEVQQTSPDANQSA
;
A
#
# COMPACT_ATOMS: atom_id res chain seq x y z
N MET A 1 24.49 4.71 -11.88
CA MET A 1 24.63 3.42 -11.17
C MET A 1 24.39 3.74 -9.71
N SER A 2 23.11 3.75 -9.33
CA SER A 2 22.64 4.35 -8.09
C SER A 2 22.45 3.24 -7.07
N THR A 3 23.24 3.29 -6.00
CA THR A 3 23.16 2.41 -4.84
C THR A 3 21.89 2.74 -4.06
N PHE A 4 20.87 1.91 -4.22
CA PHE A 4 19.64 1.91 -3.43
C PHE A 4 20.03 1.57 -1.98
N SER A 5 19.99 2.58 -1.10
CA SER A 5 20.44 2.47 0.28
C SER A 5 19.33 1.83 1.11
N GLU A 6 19.54 0.55 1.41
CA GLU A 6 18.75 -0.31 2.29
C GLU A 6 18.72 0.28 3.72
N SER A 7 17.66 1.01 4.05
CA SER A 7 17.49 1.70 5.34
C SER A 7 16.14 1.42 6.00
N GLU A 8 15.68 0.15 5.93
CA GLU A 8 14.34 -0.22 6.41
C GLU A 8 14.26 -1.42 7.39
N PRO A 9 15.02 -1.47 8.51
CA PRO A 9 14.72 -2.42 9.60
C PRO A 9 14.11 -1.83 10.88
N ARG A 10 14.00 -0.49 11.06
CA ARG A 10 13.59 0.06 12.38
C ARG A 10 12.09 0.08 12.65
N ASP A 11 11.25 0.20 11.64
CA ASP A 11 9.80 0.33 11.85
C ASP A 11 9.13 -1.00 12.25
N ARG A 12 9.76 -2.15 11.95
CA ARG A 12 9.22 -3.47 12.28
C ARG A 12 9.33 -3.80 13.77
N ASP A 13 10.40 -3.34 14.42
CA ASP A 13 10.64 -3.59 15.83
C ASP A 13 9.67 -2.78 16.73
N ASP A 14 9.34 -1.56 16.30
CA ASP A 14 8.35 -0.73 17.01
C ASP A 14 6.95 -1.36 16.94
N LEU A 15 6.54 -1.87 15.78
CA LEU A 15 5.27 -2.59 15.61
C LEU A 15 5.18 -3.84 16.49
N ALA A 16 6.26 -4.63 16.57
CA ALA A 16 6.34 -5.79 17.44
C ALA A 16 6.15 -5.41 18.92
N SER A 17 6.73 -4.28 19.35
CA SER A 17 6.57 -3.79 20.72
C SER A 17 5.12 -3.40 21.07
N TYR A 18 4.36 -2.86 20.10
CA TYR A 18 2.93 -2.55 20.29
C TYR A 18 2.08 -3.82 20.36
N PHE A 19 2.42 -4.86 19.59
CA PHE A 19 1.76 -6.16 19.70
C PHE A 19 2.05 -6.83 21.04
N ASP A 20 3.28 -6.83 21.51
CA ASP A 20 3.62 -7.39 22.83
C ASP A 20 2.94 -6.61 23.96
N ARG A 21 2.87 -5.28 23.86
CA ARG A 21 2.21 -4.45 24.88
C ARG A 21 0.69 -4.63 24.89
N SER A 22 0.07 -4.78 23.72
CA SER A 22 -1.38 -5.03 23.62
C SER A 22 -1.73 -6.47 24.00
N ALA A 23 -0.91 -7.46 23.60
CA ALA A 23 -1.05 -8.85 24.03
C ALA A 23 -0.89 -8.98 25.54
N PHE A 24 0.11 -8.32 26.15
CA PHE A 24 0.27 -8.30 27.60
C PHE A 24 -0.95 -7.69 28.29
N PHE A 25 -1.55 -6.64 27.74
CA PHE A 25 -2.73 -6.02 28.33
C PHE A 25 -3.97 -6.91 28.24
N ILE A 26 -4.17 -7.59 27.10
CA ILE A 26 -5.27 -8.54 26.90
C ILE A 26 -5.09 -9.76 27.80
N ILE A 27 -3.89 -10.33 27.87
CA ILE A 27 -3.58 -11.47 28.72
C ILE A 27 -3.77 -11.08 30.19
N THR A 28 -3.23 -9.95 30.62
CA THR A 28 -3.29 -9.52 32.04
C THR A 28 -4.69 -9.10 32.48
N ARG A 29 -5.53 -8.53 31.60
CA ARG A 29 -6.93 -8.18 31.94
C ARG A 29 -7.94 -9.28 31.67
N ALA A 30 -7.73 -10.16 30.69
CA ALA A 30 -8.66 -11.24 30.37
C ALA A 30 -8.39 -12.53 31.18
N GLN A 31 -7.15 -12.80 31.61
CA GLN A 31 -6.85 -13.96 32.45
C GLN A 31 -7.51 -13.96 33.84
N PRO A 32 -7.65 -12.84 34.59
CA PRO A 32 -8.13 -12.91 35.97
C PRO A 32 -9.65 -13.11 36.11
N LEU A 33 -10.45 -12.97 35.05
CA LEU A 33 -11.91 -13.09 35.19
C LEU A 33 -12.46 -14.52 34.97
N ILE A 34 -11.72 -15.43 34.32
CA ILE A 34 -12.30 -16.71 33.87
C ILE A 34 -11.25 -17.85 33.88
N PRO A 35 -10.61 -18.21 35.01
CA PRO A 35 -10.93 -19.56 35.52
C PRO A 35 -10.71 -19.80 37.02
N THR A 36 -9.96 -18.99 37.77
CA THR A 36 -9.45 -19.45 39.09
C THR A 36 -10.55 -19.65 40.13
N ARG A 37 -11.60 -18.82 40.12
CA ARG A 37 -12.77 -18.99 41.00
C ARG A 37 -13.70 -20.13 40.57
N PHE A 38 -13.82 -20.37 39.28
CA PHE A 38 -14.65 -21.46 38.76
C PHE A 38 -13.96 -22.82 38.97
N GLU A 39 -12.65 -22.85 38.80
CA GLU A 39 -11.82 -24.03 39.01
C GLU A 39 -11.80 -24.45 40.47
N SER A 40 -11.62 -23.51 41.40
CA SER A 40 -11.65 -23.81 42.83
C SER A 40 -13.05 -24.11 43.36
N GLY A 41 -14.08 -23.43 42.83
CA GLY A 41 -15.44 -23.48 43.36
C GLY A 41 -16.30 -24.63 42.81
N PHE A 42 -16.14 -24.98 41.53
CA PHE A 42 -17.01 -25.95 40.86
C PHE A 42 -16.25 -27.14 40.29
N ALA A 43 -15.11 -26.92 39.64
CA ALA A 43 -14.40 -28.00 38.95
C ALA A 43 -13.78 -29.01 39.94
N ARG A 44 -13.03 -28.53 40.95
CA ARG A 44 -12.40 -29.41 41.95
C ARG A 44 -13.38 -30.29 42.74
N PRO A 45 -14.49 -29.77 43.30
CA PRO A 45 -15.45 -30.62 44.01
C PRO A 45 -16.17 -31.57 43.06
N ALA A 46 -16.59 -31.12 41.86
CA ALA A 46 -17.27 -31.98 40.90
C ALA A 46 -16.41 -33.16 40.44
N ILE A 47 -15.11 -32.96 40.19
CA ILE A 47 -14.18 -34.03 39.81
C ILE A 47 -14.01 -35.04 40.96
N ARG A 48 -13.95 -34.57 42.21
CA ARG A 48 -13.85 -35.46 43.38
C ARG A 48 -15.11 -36.29 43.53
N THR A 49 -16.29 -35.67 43.51
CA THR A 49 -17.58 -36.38 43.58
C THR A 49 -17.76 -37.34 42.41
N ALA A 50 -17.35 -36.96 41.20
CA ALA A 50 -17.42 -37.83 40.02
C ALA A 50 -16.53 -39.07 40.18
N LYS A 51 -15.33 -38.91 40.76
CA LYS A 51 -14.43 -40.04 41.03
C LYS A 51 -15.04 -41.00 42.06
N ASP A 52 -15.58 -40.47 43.15
CA ASP A 52 -16.21 -41.28 44.19
C ASP A 52 -17.42 -42.06 43.64
N LEU A 53 -18.27 -41.41 42.82
CA LEU A 53 -19.42 -42.04 42.15
C LEU A 53 -19.00 -43.12 41.12
N PHE A 54 -17.87 -42.91 40.44
CA PHE A 54 -17.36 -43.88 39.46
C PHE A 54 -16.83 -45.13 40.13
N ASP A 55 -16.12 -44.99 41.26
CA ASP A 55 -15.58 -46.11 42.03
C ASP A 55 -16.71 -46.95 42.66
N GLU A 56 -17.81 -46.33 43.08
CA GLU A 56 -18.96 -47.02 43.66
C GLU A 56 -19.83 -47.72 42.59
N HIS A 57 -20.11 -47.05 41.46
CA HIS A 57 -21.03 -47.55 40.43
C HIS A 57 -20.58 -47.19 38.99
N PRO A 58 -19.63 -47.92 38.39
CA PRO A 58 -19.01 -47.52 37.12
C PRO A 58 -19.97 -47.59 35.92
N LEU A 59 -20.85 -48.60 35.86
CA LEU A 59 -21.80 -48.80 34.77
C LEU A 59 -22.83 -47.65 34.64
N PRO A 60 -23.63 -47.31 35.68
CA PRO A 60 -24.63 -46.24 35.56
C PRO A 60 -23.99 -44.86 35.39
N PHE A 61 -22.80 -44.64 35.94
CA PHE A 61 -22.07 -43.38 35.76
C PHE A 61 -21.72 -43.12 34.28
N ILE A 62 -21.27 -44.15 33.55
CA ILE A 62 -20.97 -44.03 32.11
C ILE A 62 -22.24 -43.71 31.32
N PHE A 63 -23.38 -44.36 31.59
CA PHE A 63 -24.66 -44.05 30.94
C PHE A 63 -25.11 -42.62 31.20
N PHE A 64 -24.97 -42.14 32.45
CA PHE A 64 -25.28 -40.76 32.80
C PHE A 64 -24.38 -39.78 32.05
N CYS A 65 -23.07 -40.06 31.97
CA CYS A 65 -22.13 -39.22 31.23
C CYS A 65 -22.47 -39.17 29.73
N PHE A 66 -22.80 -40.29 29.11
CA PHE A 66 -23.24 -40.33 27.71
C PHE A 66 -24.55 -39.57 27.51
N PHE A 67 -25.53 -39.73 28.39
CA PHE A 67 -26.80 -39.03 28.30
C PHE A 67 -26.63 -37.52 28.50
N ALA A 68 -25.78 -37.11 29.44
CA ALA A 68 -25.42 -35.71 29.66
C ALA A 68 -24.70 -35.12 28.44
N ALA A 69 -23.73 -35.84 27.87
CA ALA A 69 -23.03 -35.42 26.67
C ALA A 69 -23.99 -35.28 25.47
N LEU A 70 -24.88 -36.26 25.26
CA LEU A 70 -25.90 -36.23 24.22
C LEU A 70 -26.93 -35.11 24.42
N SER A 71 -27.23 -34.75 25.67
CA SER A 71 -28.13 -33.65 26.00
C SER A 71 -27.50 -32.27 25.78
N ILE A 72 -26.19 -32.13 26.00
CA ILE A 72 -25.47 -30.86 25.79
C ILE A 72 -25.12 -30.66 24.30
N PHE A 73 -24.91 -31.75 23.56
CA PHE A 73 -24.60 -31.72 22.12
C PHE A 73 -25.52 -30.82 21.27
N PRO A 74 -26.87 -30.89 21.37
CA PRO A 74 -27.75 -30.01 20.60
C PRO A 74 -27.60 -28.54 20.98
N VAL A 75 -27.32 -28.24 22.25
CA VAL A 75 -27.10 -26.86 22.73
C VAL A 75 -25.83 -26.29 22.11
N ILE A 76 -24.75 -27.07 22.12
CA ILE A 76 -23.48 -26.68 21.49
C ILE A 76 -23.66 -26.47 19.99
N LEU A 77 -24.30 -27.42 19.29
CA LEU A 77 -24.59 -27.28 17.86
C LEU A 77 -25.43 -26.03 17.56
N PHE A 78 -26.44 -25.74 18.38
CA PHE A 78 -27.26 -24.55 18.22
C PHE A 78 -26.43 -23.26 18.37
N ILE A 79 -25.56 -23.18 19.37
CA ILE A 79 -24.67 -22.03 19.58
C ILE A 79 -23.70 -21.87 18.40
N LEU A 80 -23.08 -22.97 17.94
CA LEU A 80 -22.17 -22.92 16.78
C LEU A 80 -22.91 -22.51 15.51
N ALA A 81 -24.07 -23.10 15.23
CA ALA A 81 -24.87 -22.79 14.05
C ALA A 81 -25.34 -21.33 14.07
N SER A 82 -25.83 -20.85 15.22
CA SER A 82 -26.25 -19.45 15.39
C SER A 82 -25.09 -18.48 15.18
N THR A 83 -23.93 -18.76 15.79
CA THR A 83 -22.72 -17.94 15.62
C THR A 83 -22.23 -17.97 14.17
N PHE A 84 -22.23 -19.14 13.54
CA PHE A 84 -21.84 -19.32 12.15
C PHE A 84 -22.73 -18.52 11.18
N VAL A 85 -24.05 -18.56 11.39
CA VAL A 85 -25.00 -17.77 10.62
C VAL A 85 -24.76 -16.27 10.81
N ALA A 86 -24.59 -15.81 12.05
CA ALA A 86 -24.30 -14.41 12.34
C ALA A 86 -23.01 -13.93 11.67
N LEU A 87 -21.92 -14.72 11.77
CA LEU A 87 -20.66 -14.43 11.10
C LEU A 87 -20.82 -14.40 9.58
N SER A 88 -21.57 -15.34 9.02
CA SER A 88 -21.83 -15.40 7.57
C SER A 88 -22.51 -14.13 7.07
N PHE A 89 -23.52 -13.63 7.80
CA PHE A 89 -24.17 -12.35 7.47
C PHE A 89 -23.19 -11.17 7.53
N ILE A 90 -22.33 -11.11 8.54
CA ILE A 90 -21.31 -10.06 8.66
C ILE A 90 -20.33 -10.13 7.49
N PHE A 91 -19.84 -11.32 7.13
CA PHE A 91 -18.94 -11.50 5.99
C PHE A 91 -19.60 -11.11 4.67
N VAL A 92 -20.86 -11.50 4.44
CA VAL A 92 -21.61 -11.13 3.23
C VAL A 92 -21.81 -9.61 3.17
N ALA A 93 -22.16 -8.97 4.29
CA ALA A 93 -22.32 -7.51 4.36
C ALA A 93 -20.99 -6.76 4.10
N LEU A 94 -19.88 -7.25 4.65
CA LEU A 94 -18.55 -6.69 4.39
C LEU A 94 -18.14 -6.86 2.93
N MET A 95 -18.33 -8.05 2.36
CA MET A 95 -17.99 -8.30 0.95
C MET A 95 -18.84 -7.46 0.00
N SER A 96 -20.13 -7.31 0.27
CA SER A 96 -21.01 -6.46 -0.55
C SER A 96 -20.64 -4.97 -0.44
N ALA A 97 -20.30 -4.49 0.76
CA ALA A 97 -19.83 -3.12 0.97
C ALA A 97 -18.51 -2.85 0.25
N LEU A 98 -17.54 -3.76 0.34
CA LEU A 98 -16.26 -3.66 -0.37
C LEU A 98 -16.45 -3.69 -1.89
N PHE A 99 -17.31 -4.58 -2.39
CA PHE A 99 -17.59 -4.68 -3.82
C PHE A 99 -18.29 -3.43 -4.36
N ALA A 100 -19.26 -2.89 -3.62
CA ALA A 100 -19.93 -1.63 -3.96
C ALA A 100 -18.93 -0.46 -3.99
N SER A 101 -18.08 -0.35 -2.96
CA SER A 101 -17.03 0.68 -2.89
C SER A 101 -16.04 0.58 -4.05
N ALA A 102 -15.52 -0.62 -4.33
CA ALA A 102 -14.60 -0.86 -5.44
C ALA A 102 -15.23 -0.52 -6.81
N THR A 103 -16.52 -0.86 -6.99
CA THR A 103 -17.25 -0.54 -8.22
C THR A 103 -17.37 0.97 -8.42
N ILE A 104 -17.73 1.70 -7.37
CA ILE A 104 -17.85 3.17 -7.41
C ILE A 104 -16.48 3.80 -7.75
N ILE A 105 -15.41 3.39 -7.06
CA ILE A 105 -14.05 3.89 -7.32
C ILE A 105 -13.60 3.58 -8.76
N SER A 106 -13.90 2.39 -9.25
CA SER A 106 -13.59 1.98 -10.64
C SER A 106 -14.30 2.88 -11.66
N ILE A 107 -15.60 3.15 -11.46
CA ILE A 107 -16.38 4.05 -12.33
C ILE A 107 -15.79 5.47 -12.32
N PHE A 108 -15.47 6.02 -11.15
CA PHE A 108 -14.85 7.35 -11.06
C PHE A 108 -13.47 7.40 -11.72
N THR A 109 -12.66 6.36 -11.52
CA THR A 109 -11.33 6.25 -12.15
C THR A 109 -11.47 6.20 -13.68
N PHE A 110 -12.40 5.40 -14.19
CA PHE A 110 -12.68 5.30 -15.62
C PHE A 110 -13.15 6.64 -16.20
N LEU A 111 -14.05 7.34 -15.51
CA LEU A 111 -14.53 8.67 -15.89
C LEU A 111 -13.37 9.68 -15.92
N LEU A 112 -12.51 9.67 -14.89
CA LEU A 112 -11.34 10.53 -14.81
C LEU A 112 -10.38 10.29 -15.97
N VAL A 113 -10.05 9.02 -16.26
CA VAL A 113 -9.19 8.66 -17.40
C VAL A 113 -9.80 9.12 -18.73
N THR A 114 -11.12 8.96 -18.89
CA THR A 114 -11.83 9.39 -20.09
C THR A 114 -11.75 10.90 -20.28
N VAL A 115 -12.01 11.69 -19.22
CA VAL A 115 -11.88 13.15 -19.25
C VAL A 115 -10.44 13.57 -19.53
N LEU A 116 -9.45 12.90 -18.93
CA LEU A 116 -8.05 13.16 -19.20
C LEU A 116 -7.69 12.93 -20.67
N MET A 117 -8.17 11.84 -21.27
CA MET A 117 -7.96 11.53 -22.68
C MET A 117 -8.64 12.53 -23.61
N ILE A 118 -9.86 12.97 -23.29
CA ILE A 118 -10.55 14.03 -24.04
C ILE A 118 -9.76 15.33 -23.96
N ASN A 119 -9.35 15.74 -22.75
CA ASN A 119 -8.54 16.96 -22.56
C ASN A 119 -7.19 16.86 -23.28
N LEU A 120 -6.54 15.70 -23.24
CA LEU A 120 -5.32 15.45 -23.99
C LEU A 120 -5.56 15.58 -25.49
N GLY A 121 -6.66 15.04 -26.01
CA GLY A 121 -7.06 15.20 -27.41
C GLY A 121 -7.30 16.67 -27.78
N ILE A 122 -8.03 17.41 -26.94
CA ILE A 122 -8.30 18.85 -27.11
C ILE A 122 -7.00 19.67 -27.07
N ALA A 123 -5.99 19.26 -26.29
CA ALA A 123 -4.69 19.93 -26.26
C ALA A 123 -3.77 19.52 -27.42
N LEU A 124 -3.78 18.24 -27.81
CA LEU A 124 -2.98 17.71 -28.91
C LEU A 124 -3.45 18.22 -30.27
N PHE A 125 -4.77 18.33 -30.48
CA PHE A 125 -5.31 18.80 -31.74
C PHE A 125 -4.78 20.19 -32.17
N PRO A 126 -4.91 21.28 -31.38
CA PRO A 126 -4.41 22.59 -31.76
C PRO A 126 -2.88 22.65 -31.80
N THR A 127 -2.17 21.89 -30.96
CA THR A 127 -0.69 21.85 -31.03
C THR A 127 -0.22 21.22 -32.33
N ILE A 128 -0.83 20.11 -32.76
CA ILE A 128 -0.55 19.47 -34.05
C ILE A 128 -0.98 20.38 -35.21
N THR A 129 -2.17 20.97 -35.16
CA THR A 129 -2.65 21.90 -36.20
C THR A 129 -1.75 23.12 -36.34
N LEU A 130 -1.34 23.73 -35.22
CA LEU A 130 -0.44 24.88 -35.21
C LEU A 130 0.95 24.50 -35.72
N PHE A 131 1.46 23.34 -35.32
CA PHE A 131 2.72 22.79 -35.83
C PHE A 131 2.67 22.58 -37.35
N TRP A 132 1.60 21.98 -37.87
CA TRP A 132 1.39 21.80 -39.31
C TRP A 132 1.24 23.12 -40.05
N ALA A 133 0.42 24.04 -39.53
CA ALA A 133 0.23 25.37 -40.13
C ALA A 133 1.55 26.14 -40.20
N TYR A 134 2.36 26.10 -39.13
CA TYR A 134 3.70 26.67 -39.09
C TYR A 134 4.62 26.01 -40.13
N ALA A 135 4.65 24.68 -40.19
CA ALA A 135 5.48 23.93 -41.13
C ALA A 135 5.14 24.28 -42.60
N ILE A 136 3.85 24.39 -42.93
CA ILE A 136 3.37 24.77 -44.27
C ILE A 136 3.71 26.23 -44.56
N ALA A 137 3.43 27.16 -43.64
CA ALA A 137 3.75 28.57 -43.83
C ALA A 137 5.26 28.78 -44.06
N ARG A 138 6.09 28.08 -43.28
CA ARG A 138 7.55 28.08 -43.43
C ARG A 138 7.98 27.51 -44.77
N PHE A 139 7.40 26.39 -45.20
CA PHE A 139 7.67 25.79 -46.52
C PHE A 139 7.34 26.74 -47.67
N ILE A 140 6.18 27.41 -47.63
CA ILE A 140 5.76 28.41 -48.62
C ILE A 140 6.73 29.60 -48.64
N ALA A 141 7.16 30.08 -47.46
CA ALA A 141 8.13 31.17 -47.38
C ALA A 141 9.49 30.81 -48.01
N LEU A 142 10.02 29.62 -47.73
CA LEU A 142 11.30 29.17 -48.30
C LEU A 142 11.22 28.93 -49.81
N THR A 143 10.13 28.33 -50.29
CA THR A 143 9.93 28.06 -51.72
C THR A 143 9.75 29.35 -52.52
N ARG A 144 9.05 30.36 -51.97
CA ARG A 144 8.96 31.69 -52.60
C ARG A 144 10.30 32.41 -52.65
N ALA A 145 11.13 32.30 -51.62
CA ALA A 145 12.41 33.01 -51.56
C ALA A 145 13.53 32.36 -52.41
N ARG A 146 13.57 31.03 -52.52
CA ARG A 146 14.70 30.29 -53.14
C ARG A 146 14.29 29.27 -54.22
N GLY A 147 13.01 29.22 -54.60
CA GLY A 147 12.50 28.26 -55.58
C GLY A 147 12.74 26.80 -55.16
N ARG A 148 13.24 25.98 -56.10
CA ARG A 148 13.52 24.53 -55.87
C ARG A 148 14.56 24.29 -54.77
N ALA A 149 15.53 25.20 -54.60
CA ALA A 149 16.54 25.09 -53.54
C ALA A 149 15.95 25.31 -52.13
N GLY A 150 14.83 26.04 -52.02
CA GLY A 150 14.13 26.22 -50.75
C GLY A 150 13.49 24.92 -50.24
N ALA A 151 12.98 24.08 -51.14
CA ALA A 151 12.37 22.81 -50.77
C ALA A 151 13.40 21.81 -50.22
N SER A 152 14.59 21.72 -50.82
CA SER A 152 15.65 20.82 -50.33
C SER A 152 16.19 21.28 -48.97
N GLN A 153 16.30 22.58 -48.74
CA GLN A 153 16.67 23.13 -47.45
C GLN A 153 15.63 22.84 -46.36
N TRP A 154 14.34 23.00 -46.65
CA TRP A 154 13.27 22.68 -45.69
C TRP A 154 13.32 21.20 -45.27
N VAL A 155 13.56 20.26 -46.21
CA VAL A 155 13.70 18.83 -45.87
C VAL A 155 14.90 18.58 -44.95
N GLN A 156 16.01 19.28 -45.16
CA GLN A 156 17.19 19.19 -44.29
C GLN A 156 16.91 19.73 -42.89
N GLU A 157 16.21 20.88 -42.79
CA GLU A 157 15.77 21.45 -41.52
C GLU A 157 14.82 20.48 -40.79
N THR A 158 13.79 19.95 -41.46
CA THR A 158 12.83 18.99 -40.88
C THR A 158 13.52 17.69 -40.44
N LYS A 159 14.49 17.18 -41.20
CA LYS A 159 15.30 16.02 -40.79
C LYS A 159 16.14 16.31 -39.55
N ALA A 160 16.62 17.54 -39.37
CA ALA A 160 17.40 17.92 -38.19
C ALA A 160 16.56 17.95 -36.90
N PHE A 161 15.25 18.17 -37.02
CA PHE A 161 14.32 18.16 -35.88
C PHE A 161 13.96 16.76 -35.37
N ILE A 162 14.30 15.68 -36.08
CA ILE A 162 14.02 14.31 -35.62
C ILE A 162 15.21 13.84 -34.76
N PRO A 163 15.05 13.75 -33.41
CA PRO A 163 16.11 13.27 -32.52
C PRO A 163 16.23 11.75 -32.65
N GLY A 164 16.84 11.28 -33.73
CA GLY A 164 17.03 9.85 -33.95
C GLY A 164 18.10 9.50 -34.98
N ASN A 165 18.54 10.47 -35.79
CA ASN A 165 19.44 10.18 -36.90
C ASN A 165 20.81 10.85 -36.80
N LYS A 166 21.22 11.24 -35.59
CA LYS A 166 22.62 11.60 -35.32
C LYS A 166 23.46 10.32 -35.24
N LYS A 167 23.56 9.58 -36.35
CA LYS A 167 24.80 8.85 -36.62
C LYS A 167 25.83 9.93 -36.90
N GLN A 168 26.37 10.50 -35.82
CA GLN A 168 27.55 11.34 -35.86
C GLN A 168 28.56 10.53 -36.68
N PRO A 169 28.92 10.94 -37.90
CA PRO A 169 29.99 10.26 -38.59
C PRO A 169 31.19 10.47 -37.67
N SER A 170 31.60 9.40 -36.99
CA SER A 170 32.92 9.30 -36.40
C SER A 170 33.88 9.46 -37.56
N ARG A 171 34.13 10.71 -37.93
CA ARG A 171 35.22 11.11 -38.79
C ARG A 171 36.45 10.85 -37.94
N ARG A 172 36.84 9.57 -37.86
CA ARG A 172 38.18 9.10 -37.54
C ARG A 172 39.07 9.62 -38.66
N THR A 173 39.30 10.92 -38.68
CA THR A 173 40.56 11.44 -39.16
C THR A 173 41.48 11.27 -37.96
N SER A 174 42.18 10.14 -37.92
CA SER A 174 43.40 10.02 -37.14
C SER A 174 44.50 10.73 -37.93
N PRO A 175 44.88 11.98 -37.63
CA PRO A 175 46.27 12.35 -37.84
C PRO A 175 47.07 11.66 -36.74
N ALA A 176 48.14 11.02 -37.18
CA ALA A 176 49.12 10.39 -36.33
C ALA A 176 49.66 11.37 -35.26
N ARG A 177 50.13 10.78 -34.14
CA ARG A 177 51.09 11.33 -33.18
C ARG A 177 50.66 12.60 -32.41
N SER A 178 50.45 12.43 -31.11
CA SER A 178 51.48 12.88 -30.17
C SER A 178 51.31 12.18 -28.82
N SER A 179 52.38 11.50 -28.43
CA SER A 179 52.65 11.00 -27.09
C SER A 179 52.60 12.14 -26.08
N SER A 180 51.80 11.98 -25.02
CA SER A 180 51.98 12.74 -23.78
C SER A 180 51.37 11.96 -22.63
N ASN A 181 52.25 11.28 -21.92
CA ASN A 181 52.01 10.71 -20.60
C ASN A 181 51.50 11.80 -19.64
N GLY A 182 50.52 11.48 -18.81
CA GLY A 182 50.03 12.37 -17.76
C GLY A 182 48.79 11.79 -17.08
N SER A 183 48.99 10.78 -16.24
CA SER A 183 48.86 10.93 -14.78
C SER A 183 47.40 10.93 -14.31
N ILE A 184 46.95 9.74 -13.96
CA ILE A 184 45.81 9.47 -13.09
C ILE A 184 45.94 10.31 -11.81
N VAL A 185 44.94 11.14 -11.53
CA VAL A 185 44.71 11.74 -10.21
C VAL A 185 43.48 11.06 -9.64
N VAL A 186 43.73 10.17 -8.67
CA VAL A 186 42.75 9.62 -7.76
C VAL A 186 42.21 10.78 -6.91
N VAL A 187 40.94 11.12 -7.08
CA VAL A 187 40.26 12.08 -6.19
C VAL A 187 39.72 11.30 -5.01
N ASP A 188 40.34 11.57 -3.88
CA ASP A 188 40.14 11.02 -2.55
C ASP A 188 38.77 11.39 -1.96
N GLU A 189 38.12 10.41 -1.33
CA GLU A 189 36.83 10.54 -0.64
C GLU A 189 36.99 11.36 0.64
N ARG A 190 36.57 12.63 0.65
CA ARG A 190 36.33 13.38 1.89
C ARG A 190 34.88 13.28 2.35
N LYS A 191 34.71 12.32 3.26
CA LYS A 191 33.77 12.25 4.37
C LYS A 191 33.54 13.62 5.05
N ALA A 192 32.34 14.17 4.90
CA ALA A 192 31.73 15.15 5.80
C ALA A 192 30.23 14.80 5.83
N GLY A 193 29.63 14.30 6.91
CA GLY A 193 29.80 14.75 8.29
C GLY A 193 28.92 15.97 8.56
N GLY A 194 27.63 15.88 8.21
CA GLY A 194 26.64 16.95 8.40
C GLY A 194 25.37 16.42 9.06
N THR A 195 25.43 16.28 10.38
CA THR A 195 24.28 16.08 11.25
C THR A 195 23.48 17.39 11.29
N VAL A 196 22.32 17.44 10.64
CA VAL A 196 21.33 18.50 10.86
C VAL A 196 20.13 17.87 11.53
N SER A 197 20.10 18.05 12.85
CA SER A 197 18.96 17.81 13.72
C SER A 197 17.87 18.81 13.36
N GLY A 198 16.75 18.33 12.82
CA GLY A 198 15.56 19.13 12.56
C GLY A 198 14.46 18.75 13.54
N ASP A 199 14.22 19.61 14.52
CA ASP A 199 13.11 19.58 15.47
C ASP A 199 11.77 19.41 14.76
N VAL A 200 11.11 18.27 14.98
CA VAL A 200 9.71 18.06 14.61
C VAL A 200 8.85 18.66 15.72
N LYS A 201 8.37 19.87 15.46
CA LYS A 201 7.37 20.58 16.27
C LYS A 201 6.04 19.81 16.20
N THR A 202 5.71 19.10 17.28
CA THR A 202 4.42 18.45 17.50
C THR A 202 3.30 19.51 17.52
N PRO A 203 2.25 19.39 16.67
CA PRO A 203 1.06 20.23 16.81
C PRO A 203 0.23 19.77 18.00
N GLU A 204 0.06 20.71 18.93
CA GLU A 204 -0.82 20.69 20.09
C GLU A 204 -2.27 20.39 19.66
N VAL A 205 -2.79 19.24 20.08
CA VAL A 205 -4.20 18.87 19.90
C VAL A 205 -5.03 19.68 20.88
N GLN A 206 -5.66 20.73 20.37
CA GLN A 206 -6.60 21.56 21.12
C GLN A 206 -7.88 20.75 21.40
N GLN A 207 -7.97 20.23 22.61
CA GLN A 207 -9.15 19.59 23.18
C GLN A 207 -10.23 20.67 23.38
N THR A 208 -11.19 20.76 22.46
CA THR A 208 -12.41 21.54 22.66
C THR A 208 -13.34 20.76 23.59
N SER A 209 -13.43 21.28 24.82
CA SER A 209 -14.37 20.90 25.86
C SER A 209 -15.81 21.16 25.39
N PRO A 210 -16.75 20.21 25.51
CA PRO A 210 -18.17 20.49 25.32
C PRO A 210 -18.72 21.14 26.60
N ASP A 211 -18.98 22.44 26.50
CA ASP A 211 -19.69 23.17 27.55
C ASP A 211 -21.12 22.68 27.69
N ALA A 212 -21.46 22.46 28.96
CA ALA A 212 -22.78 22.24 29.46
C ALA A 212 -23.64 23.48 29.25
N ASN A 213 -24.86 23.29 28.74
CA ASN A 213 -25.97 24.23 28.92
C ASN A 213 -27.23 23.38 29.06
N GLN A 214 -27.65 23.03 30.27
CA GLN A 214 -28.55 23.81 31.14
C GLN A 214 -29.85 24.28 30.47
N SER A 215 -30.90 23.51 30.75
CA SER A 215 -32.13 23.96 31.41
C SER A 215 -32.89 25.16 30.82
N ALA A 216 -34.02 24.86 30.19
CA ALA A 216 -35.33 25.47 30.48
C ALA A 216 -36.45 24.51 30.03
#